data_AF-A0A1Y5Q8L4-F1
#
_entry.id   AF-A0A1Y5Q8L4-F1
#
_cell.length_a   1.000
_cell.length_b   1.000
_cell.length_c   1.000
_cell.angle_alpha   90.00
_cell.angle_beta   90.00
_cell.angle_gamma   90.00
#
_symmetry.space_group_name_H-M   'P 1'
#
loop_
_entity.id
_entity.type
_entity.pdbx_description
1 polymer ?
#
loop_
_entity_poly.entity_id
_entity_poly.type
_entity_poly.pdbx_seq_one_letter_code
_entity_poly.pdbx_strand_id
1 'polypeptide(L)'
;MSDKATEIANLLGPTVQALGLDLLGAEYLPAPGGATLRLYIDVPLAEQPERVVNIDDCERVSREVSAQLDVEDPISGNYTLEVSSPGVDRPLFTLEQFERHLGESAKVGLKLPQENRRRLQGGIVAVDHAQGTVTFDVDGKPFVAAFDNIDKARIIPDWAALGLAPVKPVGPAPKGGKAGNKSNNETAAGKPRAE
;
A
#
# COMPACT_ATOMS: atom_id res chain seq x y z
N MET A 1 7.14 4.82 -2.60
CA MET A 1 8.27 3.87 -2.54
C MET A 1 9.51 4.63 -2.15
N SER A 2 10.18 4.22 -1.06
CA SER A 2 11.50 4.74 -0.72
C SER A 2 12.52 4.13 -1.68
N ASP A 3 13.47 4.92 -2.18
CA ASP A 3 14.53 4.46 -3.08
C ASP A 3 15.25 3.22 -2.53
N LYS A 4 15.39 3.12 -1.20
CA LYS A 4 15.98 1.99 -0.50
C LYS A 4 15.21 0.69 -0.66
N ALA A 5 13.87 0.74 -0.59
CA ALA A 5 13.04 -0.45 -0.74
C ALA A 5 13.12 -1.01 -2.17
N THR A 6 13.17 -0.12 -3.17
CA THR A 6 13.36 -0.50 -4.58
C THR A 6 14.74 -1.10 -4.82
N GLU A 7 15.80 -0.50 -4.26
CA GLU A 7 17.16 -1.05 -4.32
C GLU A 7 17.24 -2.47 -3.76
N ILE A 8 16.68 -2.68 -2.56
CA ILE A 8 16.65 -4.00 -1.91
C ILE A 8 15.82 -5.00 -2.72
N ALA A 9 14.67 -4.59 -3.25
CA ALA A 9 13.85 -5.46 -4.08
C ALA A 9 14.61 -5.91 -5.35
N ASN A 10 15.32 -5.01 -6.01
CA ASN A 10 16.13 -5.34 -7.18
C ASN A 10 17.28 -6.30 -6.84
N LEU A 11 17.90 -6.13 -5.68
CA LEU A 11 18.97 -7.01 -5.18
C LEU A 11 18.48 -8.43 -4.91
N LEU A 12 17.29 -8.56 -4.29
CA LEU A 12 16.76 -9.85 -3.83
C LEU A 12 15.91 -10.57 -4.89
N GLY A 13 15.43 -9.85 -5.91
CA GLY A 13 14.58 -10.39 -6.97
C GLY A 13 15.12 -11.68 -7.61
N PRO A 14 16.39 -11.72 -8.08
CA PRO A 14 16.98 -12.93 -8.66
C PRO A 14 16.98 -14.13 -7.71
N THR A 15 17.24 -13.91 -6.42
CA THR A 15 17.26 -14.96 -5.39
C THR A 15 15.88 -15.55 -5.18
N VAL A 16 14.85 -14.70 -5.10
CA VAL A 16 13.45 -15.16 -4.98
C VAL A 16 13.01 -15.92 -6.25
N GLN A 17 13.39 -15.44 -7.43
CA GLN A 17 13.11 -16.12 -8.71
C GLN A 17 13.77 -17.49 -8.80
N ALA A 18 15.01 -17.65 -8.33
CA ALA A 18 15.69 -18.94 -8.28
C ALA A 18 14.98 -19.98 -7.40
N LEU A 19 14.16 -19.53 -6.44
CA LEU A 19 13.34 -20.40 -5.59
C LEU A 19 11.98 -20.79 -6.22
N GLY A 20 11.68 -20.28 -7.42
CA GLY A 20 10.41 -20.52 -8.14
C GLY A 20 9.26 -19.65 -7.65
N LEU A 21 9.56 -18.41 -7.23
CA LEU A 21 8.62 -17.42 -6.71
C LEU A 21 8.89 -16.06 -7.36
N ASP A 22 7.89 -15.20 -7.40
CA ASP A 22 8.03 -13.81 -7.84
C ASP A 22 8.14 -12.88 -6.63
N LEU A 23 9.13 -11.99 -6.64
CA LEU A 23 9.18 -10.87 -5.70
C LEU A 23 8.36 -9.71 -6.27
N LEU A 24 7.20 -9.44 -5.68
CA LEU A 24 6.37 -8.32 -6.08
C LEU A 24 7.03 -6.99 -5.71
N GLY A 25 7.67 -6.93 -4.54
CA GLY A 25 8.40 -5.76 -4.10
C GLY A 25 8.66 -5.77 -2.61
N ALA A 26 9.15 -4.65 -2.10
CA ALA A 26 9.49 -4.49 -0.69
C ALA A 26 8.92 -3.19 -0.11
N GLU A 27 8.60 -3.20 1.17
CA GLU A 27 8.38 -2.01 1.98
C GLU A 27 9.50 -1.90 3.02
N TYR A 28 10.17 -0.75 3.07
CA TYR A 28 11.10 -0.40 4.14
C TYR A 28 10.43 0.62 5.06
N LEU A 29 10.22 0.24 6.32
CA LEU A 29 9.47 0.99 7.32
C LEU A 29 10.39 1.35 8.50
N PRO A 30 11.06 2.52 8.48
CA PRO A 30 11.84 2.98 9.61
C PRO A 30 10.95 3.29 10.81
N ALA A 31 11.34 2.81 12.00
CA ALA A 31 10.70 3.17 13.27
C ALA A 31 11.77 3.46 14.35
N PRO A 32 11.42 4.20 15.42
CA PRO A 32 12.32 4.35 16.56
C PRO A 32 12.68 2.97 17.15
N GLY A 33 13.98 2.68 17.23
CA GLY A 33 14.49 1.41 17.78
C GLY A 33 14.74 0.30 16.76
N GLY A 34 14.31 0.46 15.51
CA GLY A 34 14.60 -0.48 14.42
C GLY A 34 13.68 -0.29 13.23
N ALA A 35 14.10 -0.76 12.05
CA ALA A 35 13.27 -0.75 10.85
C ALA A 35 12.56 -2.10 10.65
N THR A 36 11.51 -2.10 9.83
CA THR A 36 10.93 -3.35 9.29
C THR A 36 11.17 -3.37 7.78
N LEU A 37 11.83 -4.41 7.29
CA LEU A 37 11.93 -4.73 5.86
C LEU A 37 10.91 -5.83 5.57
N ARG A 38 9.86 -5.50 4.83
CA ARG A 38 8.83 -6.47 4.42
C ARG A 38 8.95 -6.77 2.94
N LEU A 39 9.09 -8.04 2.60
CA LEU A 39 9.08 -8.55 1.24
C LEU A 39 7.70 -9.15 0.93
N TYR A 40 7.17 -8.83 -0.25
CA TYR A 40 5.94 -9.41 -0.76
C TYR A 40 6.27 -10.38 -1.88
N ILE A 41 6.02 -11.67 -1.64
CA ILE A 41 6.27 -12.76 -2.59
C ILE A 41 4.96 -13.34 -3.11
N ASP A 42 4.99 -13.84 -4.33
CA ASP A 42 3.87 -14.54 -4.94
C ASP A 42 4.37 -15.74 -5.76
N VAL A 43 3.46 -16.62 -6.15
CA VAL A 43 3.79 -17.62 -7.18
C VAL A 43 3.74 -16.97 -8.56
N PRO A 44 4.51 -17.47 -9.54
CA PRO A 44 4.44 -16.99 -10.92
C PRO A 44 3.01 -17.04 -11.46
N LEU A 45 2.63 -16.04 -12.26
CA LEU A 45 1.28 -15.94 -12.84
C LEU A 45 0.83 -17.21 -13.58
N ALA A 46 1.77 -17.93 -14.21
CA ALA A 46 1.49 -19.16 -14.94
C ALA A 46 1.07 -20.33 -14.05
N GLU A 47 1.29 -20.24 -12.74
CA GLU A 47 0.91 -21.24 -11.73
C GLU A 47 -0.36 -20.84 -10.94
N GLN A 48 -0.95 -19.68 -11.26
CA GLN A 48 -2.15 -19.19 -10.60
C GLN A 48 -3.41 -19.57 -11.39
N PRO A 49 -4.51 -19.99 -10.71
CA PRO A 49 -4.70 -20.04 -9.25
C PRO A 49 -4.34 -21.39 -8.59
N GLU A 50 -3.76 -22.33 -9.33
CA GLU A 50 -3.55 -23.72 -8.89
C GLU A 50 -2.61 -23.83 -7.69
N ARG A 51 -1.60 -22.97 -7.62
CA ARG A 51 -0.67 -22.86 -6.49
C ARG A 51 -0.84 -21.51 -5.80
N VAL A 52 -0.67 -21.52 -4.49
CA VAL A 52 -0.56 -20.30 -3.67
C VAL A 52 0.69 -20.39 -2.81
N VAL A 53 1.24 -19.24 -2.44
CA VAL A 53 2.36 -19.17 -1.49
C VAL A 53 1.92 -19.77 -0.16
N ASN A 54 2.70 -20.73 0.34
CA ASN A 54 2.49 -21.35 1.66
C ASN A 54 3.57 -20.90 2.67
N ILE A 55 3.50 -21.41 3.90
CA ILE A 55 4.45 -21.02 4.96
C ILE A 55 5.88 -21.50 4.66
N ASP A 56 6.02 -22.66 4.02
CA ASP A 56 7.32 -23.23 3.65
C ASP A 56 8.02 -22.37 2.59
N ASP A 57 7.26 -21.81 1.64
CA ASP A 57 7.75 -20.85 0.65
C ASP A 57 8.27 -19.57 1.33
N CYS A 58 7.51 -19.02 2.30
CA CYS A 58 7.96 -17.87 3.08
C CYS A 58 9.23 -18.17 3.89
N GLU A 59 9.32 -19.35 4.51
CA GLU A 59 10.49 -19.78 5.27
C GLU A 59 11.72 -19.92 4.38
N ARG A 60 11.59 -20.58 3.22
CA ARG A 60 12.67 -20.76 2.25
C ARG A 60 13.21 -19.42 1.78
N VAL A 61 12.32 -18.51 1.37
CA VAL A 61 12.72 -17.16 0.96
C VAL A 61 13.39 -16.43 2.12
N SER A 62 12.82 -16.47 3.33
CA SER A 62 13.38 -15.77 4.49
C SER A 62 14.81 -16.21 4.81
N ARG A 63 15.14 -17.50 4.69
CA ARG A 63 16.49 -18.02 4.92
C ARG A 63 17.49 -17.52 3.89
N GLU A 64 17.17 -17.66 2.60
CA GLU A 64 18.07 -17.29 1.51
C GLU A 64 18.29 -15.77 1.44
N VAL A 65 17.23 -14.98 1.56
CA VAL A 65 17.35 -13.51 1.51
C VAL A 65 18.05 -12.97 2.75
N SER A 66 17.88 -13.58 3.93
CA SER A 66 18.65 -13.19 5.13
C SER A 66 20.14 -13.40 4.91
N ALA A 67 20.55 -14.55 4.37
CA ALA A 67 21.94 -14.84 4.09
C ALA A 67 22.54 -13.84 3.07
N GLN A 68 21.77 -13.48 2.03
CA GLN A 68 22.21 -12.47 1.06
C GLN A 68 22.30 -11.07 1.68
N LEU A 69 21.34 -10.67 2.52
CA LEU A 69 21.36 -9.38 3.21
C LEU A 69 22.53 -9.27 4.19
N ASP A 70 22.95 -10.36 4.82
CA ASP A 70 24.14 -10.39 5.69
C ASP A 70 25.45 -10.17 4.92
N VAL A 71 25.49 -10.57 3.63
CA VAL A 71 26.67 -10.40 2.76
C VAL A 71 26.72 -9.00 2.15
N GLU A 72 25.59 -8.54 1.61
CA GLU A 72 25.51 -7.26 0.90
C GLU A 72 25.33 -6.06 1.84
N ASP A 73 24.84 -6.30 3.06
CA ASP A 73 24.57 -5.33 4.14
C ASP A 73 24.01 -3.97 3.67
N PRO A 74 22.88 -3.94 2.94
CA PRO A 74 22.37 -2.69 2.38
C PRO A 74 21.73 -1.79 3.45
N ILE A 75 21.28 -2.33 4.59
CA ILE A 75 20.54 -1.58 5.62
C ILE A 75 21.45 -1.30 6.80
N SER A 76 21.71 -0.03 7.08
CA SER A 76 22.41 0.35 8.30
C SER A 76 21.48 0.28 9.52
N GLY A 77 21.92 -0.45 10.54
CA GLY A 77 21.25 -0.55 11.85
C GLY A 77 20.29 -1.73 11.97
N ASN A 78 19.59 -1.80 13.10
CA ASN A 78 18.74 -2.93 13.42
C ASN A 78 17.46 -2.93 12.59
N TYR A 79 17.09 -4.09 12.05
CA TYR A 79 15.83 -4.28 11.37
C TYR A 79 15.21 -5.65 11.64
N THR A 80 13.91 -5.76 11.38
CA THR A 80 13.16 -7.02 11.33
C THR A 80 12.84 -7.35 9.88
N LEU A 81 13.20 -8.55 9.42
CA LEU A 81 12.82 -9.08 8.12
C LEU A 81 11.45 -9.77 8.21
N GLU A 82 10.52 -9.39 7.36
CA GLU A 82 9.23 -10.04 7.17
C GLU A 82 9.10 -10.54 5.73
N VAL A 83 8.68 -11.78 5.55
CA VAL A 83 8.35 -12.34 4.23
C VAL A 83 6.88 -12.74 4.26
N SER A 84 6.10 -12.17 3.35
CA SER A 84 4.65 -12.36 3.30
C SER A 84 4.15 -12.54 1.87
N SER A 85 3.06 -13.27 1.71
CA SER A 85 2.26 -13.18 0.49
C SER A 85 1.30 -11.98 0.55
N PRO A 86 0.96 -11.35 -0.58
CA PRO A 86 0.08 -10.18 -0.62
C PRO A 86 -1.36 -10.50 -0.16
N GLY A 87 -1.82 -11.73 -0.38
CA GLY A 87 -3.21 -12.13 -0.11
C GLY A 87 -4.21 -11.19 -0.78
N VAL A 88 -5.13 -10.65 0.02
CA VAL A 88 -6.21 -9.76 -0.43
C VAL A 88 -5.73 -8.31 -0.61
N ASP A 89 -4.77 -7.86 0.20
CA ASP A 89 -4.19 -6.52 0.09
C ASP A 89 -2.98 -6.59 -0.85
N ARG A 90 -3.23 -6.58 -2.17
CA ARG A 90 -2.19 -6.73 -3.19
C ARG A 90 -1.54 -5.37 -3.51
N PRO A 91 -0.35 -5.04 -2.94
CA PRO A 91 0.38 -3.82 -3.27
C PRO A 91 0.92 -3.87 -4.69
N LEU A 92 1.03 -2.70 -5.31
CA LEU A 92 1.63 -2.50 -6.62
C LEU A 92 2.91 -1.68 -6.48
N PHE A 93 3.98 -2.20 -7.06
CA PHE A 93 5.35 -1.71 -6.91
C PHE A 93 6.01 -1.35 -8.25
N THR A 94 5.53 -1.88 -9.37
CA THR A 94 6.08 -1.63 -10.71
C THR A 94 4.99 -1.31 -11.73
N LEU A 95 5.35 -0.68 -12.84
CA LEU A 95 4.42 -0.35 -13.92
C LEU A 95 3.78 -1.60 -14.55
N GLU A 96 4.54 -2.68 -14.69
CA GLU A 96 4.05 -3.96 -15.20
C GLU A 96 2.96 -4.53 -14.29
N GLN A 97 3.05 -4.29 -12.97
CA GLN A 97 2.01 -4.71 -12.03
C GLN A 97 0.73 -3.90 -12.24
N PHE A 98 0.82 -2.58 -12.46
CA PHE A 98 -0.37 -1.79 -12.83
C PHE A 98 -1.00 -2.27 -14.14
N GLU A 99 -0.18 -2.59 -15.14
CA GLU A 99 -0.65 -3.06 -16.44
C GLU A 99 -1.37 -4.40 -16.34
N ARG A 100 -0.88 -5.32 -15.49
CA ARG A 100 -1.55 -6.60 -15.21
C ARG A 100 -2.93 -6.44 -14.57
N HIS A 101 -3.17 -5.33 -13.88
CA HIS A 101 -4.41 -5.04 -13.16
C HIS A 101 -5.27 -3.98 -13.86
N LEU A 102 -5.13 -3.81 -15.19
CA LEU A 102 -6.02 -2.97 -15.98
C LEU A 102 -7.48 -3.41 -15.82
N GLY A 103 -8.36 -2.43 -15.59
CA GLY A 103 -9.78 -2.64 -15.30
C GLY A 103 -10.11 -2.84 -13.82
N GLU A 104 -9.12 -3.13 -12.96
CA GLU A 104 -9.33 -3.25 -11.52
C GLU A 104 -9.27 -1.90 -10.82
N SER A 105 -9.89 -1.80 -9.64
CA SER A 105 -9.80 -0.60 -8.81
C SER A 105 -8.58 -0.64 -7.91
N ALA A 106 -7.89 0.48 -7.78
CA ALA A 106 -6.75 0.64 -6.88
C ALA A 106 -6.93 1.85 -5.95
N LYS A 107 -6.43 1.71 -4.72
CA LYS A 107 -6.23 2.80 -3.78
C LYS A 107 -4.79 3.28 -3.89
N VAL A 108 -4.62 4.56 -4.22
CA VAL A 108 -3.30 5.15 -4.49
C VAL A 108 -3.06 6.34 -3.57
N GLY A 109 -1.91 6.36 -2.91
CA GLY A 109 -1.37 7.50 -2.19
C GLY A 109 -0.26 8.16 -3.00
N LEU A 110 -0.28 9.48 -3.09
CA LEU A 110 0.70 10.29 -3.80
C LEU A 110 1.73 10.88 -2.84
N LYS A 111 2.97 11.04 -3.33
CA LYS A 111 4.06 11.72 -2.63
C LYS A 111 3.76 13.21 -2.52
N LEU A 112 3.48 13.85 -3.66
CA LEU A 112 3.09 15.25 -3.78
C LEU A 112 1.58 15.33 -4.10
N PRO A 113 0.84 16.25 -3.45
CA PRO A 113 -0.54 16.51 -3.83
C PRO A 113 -0.64 16.93 -5.30
N GLN A 114 -1.60 16.34 -6.01
CA GLN A 114 -1.96 16.71 -7.38
C GLN A 114 -3.45 17.02 -7.37
N GLU A 115 -3.89 18.10 -8.03
CA GLU A 115 -5.31 18.51 -8.01
C GLU A 115 -5.93 18.63 -6.60
N ASN A 116 -5.16 19.11 -5.61
CA ASN A 116 -5.55 19.21 -4.20
C ASN A 116 -5.87 17.88 -3.50
N ARG A 117 -5.43 16.75 -4.06
CA ARG A 117 -5.63 15.41 -3.51
C ARG A 117 -4.30 14.68 -3.37
N ARG A 118 -4.11 14.05 -2.21
CA ARG A 118 -2.93 13.22 -1.89
C ARG A 118 -3.25 11.73 -1.89
N ARG A 119 -4.53 11.38 -1.95
CA ARG A 119 -5.03 10.01 -2.04
C ARG A 119 -6.14 9.98 -3.07
N LEU A 120 -6.20 8.90 -3.81
CA LEU A 120 -7.27 8.64 -4.76
C LEU A 120 -7.64 7.16 -4.73
N GLN A 121 -8.84 6.88 -5.22
CA GLN A 121 -9.35 5.55 -5.43
C GLN A 121 -10.01 5.56 -6.80
N GLY A 122 -9.69 4.60 -7.66
CA GLY A 122 -10.19 4.57 -9.03
C GLY A 122 -9.77 3.33 -9.80
N GLY A 123 -10.42 3.11 -10.93
CA GLY A 123 -10.08 2.03 -11.86
C GLY A 123 -8.78 2.31 -12.59
N ILE A 124 -7.90 1.32 -12.77
CA ILE A 124 -6.69 1.46 -13.60
C ILE A 124 -7.12 1.33 -15.07
N VAL A 125 -6.94 2.40 -15.86
CA VAL A 125 -7.45 2.46 -17.24
C VAL A 125 -6.34 2.29 -18.27
N ALA A 126 -5.16 2.84 -18.00
CA ALA A 126 -4.03 2.76 -18.92
C ALA A 126 -2.70 2.91 -18.17
N VAL A 127 -1.66 2.31 -18.73
CA VAL A 127 -0.27 2.48 -18.29
C VAL A 127 0.55 2.90 -19.50
N ASP A 128 1.31 3.98 -19.36
CA ASP A 128 2.25 4.44 -20.38
C ASP A 128 3.68 4.27 -19.85
N HIS A 129 4.37 3.26 -20.35
CA HIS A 129 5.76 2.95 -19.99
C HIS A 129 6.76 3.98 -20.51
N ALA A 130 6.47 4.63 -21.66
CA ALA A 130 7.38 5.61 -22.24
C ALA A 130 7.37 6.92 -21.45
N GLN A 131 6.21 7.30 -20.91
CA GLN A 131 6.05 8.48 -20.07
C GLN A 131 6.16 8.17 -18.56
N GLY A 132 6.14 6.89 -18.17
CA GLY A 132 6.12 6.49 -16.76
C GLY A 132 4.87 6.96 -16.03
N THR A 133 3.70 6.85 -16.66
CA THR A 133 2.42 7.33 -16.10
C THR A 133 1.37 6.24 -16.01
N VAL A 134 0.47 6.38 -15.03
CA VAL A 134 -0.71 5.53 -14.85
C VAL A 134 -1.95 6.40 -14.88
N THR A 135 -2.92 6.00 -15.69
CA THR A 135 -4.22 6.69 -15.81
C THR A 135 -5.26 5.95 -14.98
N PHE A 136 -5.91 6.67 -14.08
CA PHE A 136 -6.99 6.17 -13.23
C PHE A 136 -8.32 6.80 -13.63
N ASP A 137 -9.41 6.03 -13.65
CA ASP A 137 -10.76 6.59 -13.64
C ASP A 137 -11.16 6.87 -12.19
N VAL A 138 -11.33 8.15 -11.86
CA VAL A 138 -11.86 8.58 -10.56
C VAL A 138 -13.16 9.33 -10.78
N ASP A 139 -14.26 8.72 -10.35
CA ASP A 139 -15.63 9.26 -10.48
C ASP A 139 -16.00 9.64 -11.93
N GLY A 140 -15.59 8.81 -12.91
CA GLY A 140 -15.85 9.02 -14.34
C GLY A 140 -14.91 10.05 -14.99
N LYS A 141 -13.86 10.49 -14.30
CA LYS A 141 -12.88 11.45 -14.81
C LYS A 141 -11.49 10.80 -14.89
N PRO A 142 -10.79 10.92 -16.03
CA PRO A 142 -9.42 10.43 -16.14
C PRO A 142 -8.50 11.28 -15.26
N PHE A 143 -7.68 10.60 -14.47
CA PHE A 143 -6.66 11.17 -13.61
C PHE A 143 -5.32 10.51 -13.94
N VAL A 144 -4.41 11.28 -14.54
CA VAL A 144 -3.07 10.79 -14.92
C VAL A 144 -2.10 11.08 -13.78
N ALA A 145 -1.50 10.04 -13.20
CA ALA A 145 -0.46 10.18 -12.20
C ALA A 145 0.90 9.72 -12.77
N ALA A 146 1.94 10.51 -12.55
CA ALA A 146 3.31 10.03 -12.75
C ALA A 146 3.61 8.91 -11.74
N PHE A 147 4.18 7.81 -12.22
CA PHE A 147 4.54 6.67 -11.37
C PHE A 147 5.51 7.06 -10.25
N ASP A 148 6.47 7.94 -10.54
CA ASP A 148 7.38 8.48 -9.54
C ASP A 148 6.69 9.27 -8.42
N ASN A 149 5.50 9.84 -8.70
CA ASN A 149 4.68 10.53 -7.72
C ASN A 149 3.80 9.57 -6.91
N ILE A 150 3.70 8.28 -7.28
CA ILE A 150 2.97 7.28 -6.51
C ILE A 150 3.84 6.87 -5.31
N ASP A 151 3.32 7.08 -4.10
CA ASP A 151 3.98 6.61 -2.90
C ASP A 151 3.62 5.15 -2.59
N LYS A 152 2.33 4.83 -2.60
CA LYS A 152 1.81 3.49 -2.33
C LYS A 152 0.58 3.25 -3.18
N ALA A 153 0.46 2.06 -3.75
CA ALA A 153 -0.73 1.61 -4.45
C ALA A 153 -1.10 0.20 -4.00
N ARG A 154 -2.39 -0.07 -3.87
CA ARG A 154 -2.97 -1.36 -3.47
C ARG A 154 -4.22 -1.61 -4.29
N ILE A 155 -4.40 -2.84 -4.75
CA ILE A 155 -5.65 -3.27 -5.38
C ILE A 155 -6.78 -3.25 -4.35
N ILE A 156 -7.96 -2.82 -4.78
CA ILE A 156 -9.20 -2.90 -4.01
C ILE A 156 -9.92 -4.15 -4.50
N PRO A 157 -10.07 -5.17 -3.65
CA PRO A 157 -10.78 -6.38 -4.02
C PRO A 157 -12.22 -6.08 -4.39
N ASP A 158 -12.72 -6.73 -5.43
CA ASP A 158 -14.16 -6.80 -5.66
C ASP A 158 -14.80 -7.80 -4.70
N TRP A 159 -15.24 -7.29 -3.54
CA TRP A 159 -15.92 -8.07 -2.50
C TRP A 159 -17.20 -8.75 -3.00
N ALA A 160 -17.87 -8.17 -4.00
CA ALA A 160 -19.09 -8.75 -4.58
C ALA A 160 -18.75 -9.95 -5.45
N ALA A 161 -17.71 -9.85 -6.29
CA ALA A 161 -17.21 -10.99 -7.07
C ALA A 161 -16.68 -12.12 -6.17
N LEU A 162 -16.11 -11.79 -5.00
CA LEU A 162 -15.62 -12.76 -4.02
C LEU A 162 -16.73 -13.41 -3.16
N GLY A 163 -18.00 -13.01 -3.32
CA GLY A 163 -19.11 -13.53 -2.51
C GLY A 163 -19.04 -13.13 -1.03
N LEU A 164 -18.16 -12.19 -0.68
CA LEU A 164 -17.90 -11.71 0.68
C LEU A 164 -18.42 -10.28 0.90
N ALA A 165 -19.35 -9.83 0.06
CA ALA A 165 -19.88 -8.48 0.12
C ALA A 165 -20.42 -8.19 1.53
N PRO A 166 -19.93 -7.15 2.22
CA PRO A 166 -20.46 -6.79 3.52
C PRO A 166 -21.93 -6.44 3.35
N VAL A 167 -22.79 -7.16 4.06
CA VAL A 167 -24.24 -6.87 4.07
C VAL A 167 -24.39 -5.48 4.66
N LYS A 168 -24.76 -4.51 3.83
CA LYS A 168 -25.00 -3.14 4.28
C LYS A 168 -26.04 -3.22 5.40
N PRO A 169 -25.77 -2.74 6.63
CA PRO A 169 -26.75 -2.80 7.69
C PRO A 169 -27.99 -2.01 7.24
N VAL A 170 -29.09 -2.73 7.02
CA VAL A 170 -30.39 -2.13 6.74
C VAL A 170 -30.97 -1.68 8.07
N GLY A 171 -30.60 -0.47 8.48
CA GLY A 171 -31.15 0.18 9.66
C GLY A 171 -30.90 1.69 9.59
N PRO A 172 -31.87 2.53 9.94
CA PRO A 172 -31.64 3.96 9.98
C PRO A 172 -30.55 4.27 11.01
N ALA A 173 -29.61 5.14 10.64
CA ALA A 173 -28.61 5.66 11.57
C ALA A 173 -29.31 6.18 12.84
N PRO A 174 -28.83 5.85 14.05
CA PRO A 174 -29.41 6.43 15.26
C PRO A 174 -29.18 7.94 15.22
N LYS A 175 -30.28 8.70 15.19
CA LYS A 175 -30.25 10.15 15.42
C LYS A 175 -29.81 10.37 16.86
N GLY A 176 -28.51 10.56 17.07
CA GLY A 176 -27.96 11.08 18.32
C GLY A 176 -28.46 12.49 18.55
N GLY A 177 -29.51 12.61 19.38
CA GLY A 177 -30.08 13.87 19.80
C GLY A 177 -29.08 14.70 20.62
N LYS A 178 -29.13 16.02 20.41
CA LYS A 178 -28.54 17.01 21.30
C LYS A 178 -29.16 16.89 22.70
N ALA A 179 -28.34 16.56 23.69
CA ALA A 179 -28.49 17.02 25.07
C ALA A 179 -27.15 17.70 25.40
N GLY A 180 -27.07 19.01 25.59
CA GLY A 180 -27.83 19.75 26.58
C GLY A 180 -27.12 19.63 27.93
N ASN A 181 -25.91 20.19 28.07
CA ASN A 181 -25.34 20.42 29.40
C ASN A 181 -25.15 21.91 29.61
N LYS A 182 -26.03 22.48 30.45
CA LYS A 182 -25.85 23.77 31.10
C LYS A 182 -24.82 23.58 32.21
N SER A 183 -23.76 24.37 32.19
CA SER A 183 -23.06 24.71 33.43
C SER A 183 -22.76 26.20 33.41
N ASN A 184 -23.48 26.92 34.28
CA ASN A 184 -23.18 28.27 34.70
C ASN A 184 -21.72 28.40 35.12
N ASN A 185 -21.06 29.50 34.76
CA ASN A 185 -20.44 30.28 35.81
C ASN A 185 -20.45 31.77 35.46
N GLU A 186 -20.96 32.55 36.42
CA GLU A 186 -21.12 33.98 36.42
C GLU A 186 -19.75 34.70 36.56
N THR A 187 -19.60 35.73 35.73
CA THR A 187 -18.94 37.03 35.98
C THR A 187 -17.73 37.13 36.92
N ALA A 188 -16.63 37.62 36.36
CA ALA A 188 -15.91 38.77 36.93
C ALA A 188 -15.42 39.68 35.80
N ALA A 189 -16.09 40.82 35.66
CA ALA A 189 -15.71 41.91 34.78
C ALA A 189 -14.49 42.66 35.37
N GLY A 190 -13.57 43.04 34.50
CA GLY A 190 -12.43 43.91 34.82
C GLY A 190 -11.75 44.39 33.54
N LYS A 191 -12.42 45.24 32.78
CA LYS A 191 -11.84 46.13 31.75
C LYS A 191 -11.83 47.56 32.33
N PRO A 192 -11.19 48.57 31.71
CA PRO A 192 -10.27 48.61 30.55
C PRO A 192 -8.96 49.35 30.97
N ARG A 193 -8.05 49.93 30.17
CA ARG A 193 -8.06 50.58 28.85
C ARG A 193 -6.60 50.87 28.45
N ALA A 194 -6.38 51.03 27.15
CA ALA A 194 -5.15 51.47 26.52
C ALA A 194 -4.69 52.86 26.97
N GLU A 195 -3.37 53.06 27.01
CA GLU A 195 -2.64 54.04 26.19
C GLU A 195 -1.20 53.52 25.95
#